data_AF-A0A2A8HU00-F1
#
_entry.id   AF-A0A2A8HU00-F1
#
_cell.length_a   1.000
_cell.length_b   1.000
_cell.length_c   1.000
_cell.angle_alpha   90.00
_cell.angle_beta   90.00
_cell.angle_gamma   90.00
#
_symmetry.space_group_name_H-M   'P 1'
#
loop_
_entity.id
_entity.type
_entity.pdbx_description
1 polymer ?
#
loop_
_entity_poly.entity_id
_entity_poly.type
_entity_poly.pdbx_seq_one_letter_code
_entity_poly.pdbx_strand_id
1 'polypeptide(L)' 'MAYNDKKILEVLLGELKAVPDRCDGYQDELAELLGDVLQAERDHAIARTNVVKKIGDQVNTVAMFLHRTRAKEGGDQAE' A
#
# COMPACT_ATOMS: atom_id res chain seq x y z
N MET A 1 1.38 18.59 18.09
CA MET A 1 1.21 18.32 16.64
C MET A 1 0.55 16.95 16.46
N ALA A 2 -0.75 16.80 16.77
CA ALA A 2 -1.42 15.48 16.73
C ALA A 2 -2.77 15.50 15.97
N TYR A 3 -3.38 16.68 15.81
CA TYR A 3 -4.69 16.80 15.16
C TYR A 3 -4.62 16.71 13.63
N ASN A 4 -3.52 17.21 13.03
CA ASN A 4 -3.33 17.17 11.58
C ASN A 4 -3.06 15.76 11.07
N ASP A 5 -2.25 14.98 11.76
CA ASP A 5 -1.89 13.61 11.35
C ASP A 5 -3.11 12.69 11.27
N LYS A 6 -4.03 12.81 12.23
CA LYS A 6 -5.27 12.02 12.24
C LYS A 6 -6.16 12.39 11.04
N LYS A 7 -6.30 13.68 10.75
CA LYS A 7 -7.12 14.16 9.62
C LYS A 7 -6.50 13.78 8.28
N ILE A 8 -5.18 13.81 8.16
CA ILE A 8 -4.45 13.35 6.97
C ILE A 8 -4.69 11.85 6.76
N LEU A 9 -4.56 11.04 7.81
CA LEU A 9 -4.87 9.60 7.76
C LEU A 9 -6.32 9.33 7.33
N GLU A 10 -7.29 10.05 7.90
CA GLU A 10 -8.71 9.92 7.53
C GLU A 10 -8.95 10.25 6.06
N VAL A 11 -8.32 11.30 5.53
CA VAL A 11 -8.40 11.65 4.10
C VAL A 11 -7.76 10.57 3.24
N LEU A 12 -6.54 10.12 3.57
CA LEU A 12 -5.82 9.11 2.77
C LEU A 12 -6.56 7.77 2.74
N LEU A 13 -7.13 7.33 3.87
CA LEU A 13 -7.99 6.13 3.93
C LEU A 13 -9.31 6.34 3.16
N GLY A 14 -9.85 7.56 3.14
CA GLY A 14 -11.02 7.91 2.34
C GLY A 14 -10.74 7.80 0.84
N GLU A 15 -9.64 8.36 0.37
CA GLU A 15 -9.20 8.25 -1.03
C GLU A 15 -8.90 6.80 -1.42
N LEU A 16 -8.32 6.01 -0.50
CA LEU A 16 -8.03 4.60 -0.72
C LEU A 16 -9.30 3.78 -0.99
N LYS A 17 -10.42 4.10 -0.32
CA LYS A 17 -11.72 3.47 -0.59
C LYS A 17 -12.28 3.81 -1.96
N ALA A 18 -11.88 4.93 -2.55
CA ALA A 18 -12.25 5.30 -3.91
C ALA A 18 -11.41 4.57 -4.98
N VAL A 19 -10.32 3.90 -4.58
CA VAL A 19 -9.52 3.09 -5.49
C VAL A 19 -10.32 1.84 -5.88
N PRO A 20 -10.55 1.61 -7.18
CA PRO A 20 -11.29 0.44 -7.64
C PRO A 20 -10.55 -0.83 -7.27
N ASP A 21 -11.30 -1.81 -6.79
CA ASP A 21 -10.76 -3.12 -6.47
C ASP A 21 -10.27 -3.82 -7.75
N ARG A 22 -9.14 -4.52 -7.66
CA ARG A 22 -8.47 -5.18 -8.78
C ARG A 22 -8.29 -6.68 -8.61
N CYS A 23 -8.42 -7.18 -7.38
CA CYS A 23 -8.40 -8.59 -6.98
C CYS A 23 -8.77 -8.67 -5.50
N ASP A 24 -9.22 -9.83 -5.04
CA ASP A 24 -9.59 -10.01 -3.63
C ASP A 24 -8.44 -9.60 -2.68
N GLY A 25 -8.75 -8.73 -1.70
CA GLY A 25 -7.79 -8.23 -0.72
C GLY A 25 -6.91 -7.05 -1.19
N TYR A 26 -7.10 -6.52 -2.40
CA TYR A 26 -6.27 -5.43 -2.94
C TYR A 26 -6.34 -4.14 -2.11
N GLN A 27 -7.54 -3.76 -1.65
CA GLN A 27 -7.70 -2.57 -0.81
C GLN A 27 -7.00 -2.71 0.56
N ASP A 28 -7.01 -3.92 1.14
CA ASP A 28 -6.35 -4.19 2.42
C ASP A 28 -4.82 -4.08 2.27
N GLU A 29 -4.27 -4.67 1.21
CA GLU A 29 -2.83 -4.57 0.87
C GLU A 29 -2.40 -3.12 0.60
N LEU A 30 -3.25 -2.31 -0.06
CA LEU A 30 -3.00 -0.89 -0.22
C LEU A 30 -3.05 -0.13 1.11
N ALA A 31 -3.94 -0.49 2.03
CA ALA A 31 -4.06 0.15 3.33
C ALA A 31 -2.85 -0.18 4.22
N GLU A 32 -2.36 -1.42 4.16
CA GLU A 32 -1.11 -1.82 4.82
C GLU A 32 0.08 -1.06 4.24
N LEU A 33 0.22 -1.02 2.91
CA LEU A 33 1.25 -0.24 2.22
C LEU A 33 1.25 1.23 2.65
N LEU A 34 0.08 1.85 2.76
CA LEU A 34 -0.05 3.23 3.20
C LEU A 34 0.51 3.42 4.62
N GLY A 35 0.19 2.53 5.55
CA GLY A 35 0.72 2.57 6.91
C GLY A 35 2.25 2.42 6.93
N ASP A 36 2.74 1.51 6.10
CA ASP A 36 4.15 1.19 5.91
C ASP A 36 4.97 2.37 5.37
N VAL A 37 4.40 3.11 4.39
CA VAL A 37 4.99 4.34 3.83
C VAL A 37 5.04 5.44 4.88
N LEU A 38 3.96 5.65 5.65
CA LEU A 38 3.92 6.66 6.70
C LEU A 38 4.95 6.39 7.80
N GLN A 39 5.16 5.12 8.14
CA GLN A 39 6.22 4.74 9.08
C GLN A 39 7.61 4.99 8.48
N ALA A 40 7.83 4.64 7.21
CA ALA A 40 9.09 4.88 6.52
C ALA A 40 9.45 6.38 6.45
N GLU A 41 8.46 7.24 6.20
CA GLU A 41 8.62 8.70 6.21
C GLU A 41 8.97 9.24 7.60
N ARG A 42 8.31 8.73 8.66
CA ARG A 42 8.66 9.08 10.05
C ARG A 42 10.09 8.66 10.40
N ASP A 43 10.46 7.43 10.05
CA ASP A 43 11.82 6.93 10.28
C ASP A 43 12.86 7.76 9.50
N HIS A 44 12.53 8.17 8.27
CA HIS A 44 13.39 9.02 7.45
C HIS A 44 13.60 10.41 8.08
N ALA A 45 12.54 11.03 8.58
CA ALA A 45 12.64 12.33 9.25
C ALA A 45 13.60 12.31 10.46
N ILE A 46 13.74 11.16 11.12
CA ILE A 46 14.62 10.96 12.27
C ILE A 46 16.04 10.55 11.86
N ALA A 47 16.15 9.53 11.00
CA ALA A 47 17.41 8.82 10.73
C ALA A 47 18.01 9.08 9.33
N ARG A 48 17.37 9.91 8.49
CA ARG A 48 17.79 10.23 7.11
C ARG A 48 18.12 9.01 6.25
N THR A 49 17.34 7.95 6.40
CA THR A 49 17.48 6.69 5.64
C THR A 49 17.12 6.91 4.17
N ASN A 50 17.48 5.98 3.27
CA ASN A 50 17.06 6.06 1.86
C ASN A 50 15.58 5.61 1.73
N VAL A 51 14.67 6.55 2.01
CA VAL A 51 13.22 6.32 2.06
C VAL A 51 12.64 5.96 0.69
N VAL A 52 13.17 6.55 -0.39
CA VAL A 52 12.72 6.28 -1.76
C VAL A 52 12.88 4.82 -2.12
N LYS A 53 14.05 4.23 -1.80
CA LYS A 53 14.30 2.80 -2.05
C LYS A 53 13.33 1.93 -1.25
N LYS A 54 13.15 2.23 0.04
CA LYS A 54 12.27 1.46 0.94
C LYS A 54 10.81 1.49 0.46
N ILE A 55 10.30 2.66 0.10
CA ILE A 55 8.95 2.81 -0.46
C ILE A 55 8.83 2.04 -1.79
N GLY A 56 9.84 2.11 -2.66
CA GLY A 56 9.86 1.36 -3.91
C GLY A 56 9.75 -0.16 -3.70
N ASP A 57 10.47 -0.69 -2.72
CA ASP A 57 10.41 -2.11 -2.36
C ASP A 57 9.02 -2.51 -1.82
N GLN A 58 8.36 -1.64 -1.04
CA GLN A 58 7.01 -1.85 -0.52
C GLN A 58 5.96 -1.84 -1.65
N VAL A 59 6.03 -0.87 -2.57
CA VAL A 59 5.15 -0.83 -3.76
C VAL A 59 5.32 -2.09 -4.62
N ASN A 60 6.55 -2.56 -4.79
CA ASN A 60 6.82 -3.79 -5.55
C ASN A 60 6.21 -5.03 -4.88
N THR A 61 6.13 -5.07 -3.54
CA THR A 61 5.47 -6.15 -2.80
C THR A 61 3.98 -6.23 -3.14
N VAL A 62 3.26 -5.12 -3.10
CA VAL A 62 1.83 -5.07 -3.48
C VAL A 62 1.65 -5.39 -4.97
N ALA A 63 2.56 -4.95 -5.84
CA ALA A 63 2.52 -5.32 -7.25
C ALA A 63 2.68 -6.84 -7.46
N MET A 64 3.58 -7.47 -6.71
CA MET A 64 3.74 -8.93 -6.71
C MET A 64 2.52 -9.66 -6.16
N PHE A 65 1.86 -9.13 -5.12
CA PHE A 65 0.58 -9.63 -4.64
C PHE A 65 -0.45 -9.63 -5.76
N LEU A 66 -0.68 -8.48 -6.39
CA LEU A 66 -1.64 -8.34 -7.50
C LEU A 66 -1.35 -9.32 -8.65
N HIS A 67 -0.07 -9.45 -9.02
CA HIS A 67 0.34 -10.38 -10.08
C HIS A 67 0.03 -11.84 -9.71
N ARG A 68 0.31 -12.25 -8.46
CA ARG A 68 0.08 -13.63 -7.99
C ARG A 68 -1.42 -13.93 -7.86
N THR A 69 -2.21 -12.99 -7.36
CA THR A 69 -3.65 -13.16 -7.19
C THR A 69 -4.33 -13.28 -8.55
N ARG A 70 -4.00 -12.42 -9.51
CA ARG A 70 -4.50 -12.54 -10.90
C ARG A 70 -4.06 -13.82 -11.61
N ALA A 71 -2.83 -14.27 -11.37
CA ALA A 71 -2.36 -15.54 -11.92
C ALA A 71 -3.15 -16.75 -11.38
N LYS A 72 -3.61 -16.69 -10.12
CA LYS A 72 -4.51 -17.71 -9.56
C LYS A 72 -5.92 -17.61 -10.15
N GLU A 73 -6.48 -16.42 -10.29
CA GLU A 73 -7.82 -16.19 -10.86
C GLU A 73 -7.90 -16.56 -12.34
N GLY A 74 -6.82 -16.38 -13.12
CA GLY A 74 -6.74 -16.73 -14.53
C GLY A 74 -6.35 -18.19 -14.83
N GLY A 75 -5.97 -18.96 -13.80
CA GLY A 75 -5.53 -20.36 -13.94
C GLY A 75 -6.66 -21.39 -14.04
N ASP A 76 -7.91 -20.97 -13.81
CA ASP A 76 -9.09 -21.85 -13.72
C ASP A 76 -9.90 -21.93 -15.03
N GLN A 77 -9.36 -21.40 -16.15
CA GLN A 77 -9.98 -21.47 -17.49
C GLN A 77 -9.19 -22.33 -18.49
N ALA A 78 -8.33 -23.22 -18.00
CA ALA A 78 -7.61 -24.18 -18.84
C ALA A 78 -7.89 -25.62 -18.38
N GLU A 79 -9.14 -26.06 -18.54
CA GLU A 79 -9.52 -27.47 -18.66
C GLU A 79 -10.31 -27.68 -19.97
#